data_AF-A0A016VCE1-F1
#
_entry.id   AF-A0A016VCE1-F1
#
_cell.length_a   1.000
_cell.length_b   1.000
_cell.length_c   1.000
_cell.angle_alpha   90.00
_cell.angle_beta   90.00
_cell.angle_gamma   90.00
#
_symmetry.space_group_name_H-M   'P 1'
#
loop_
_entity.id
_entity.type
_entity.pdbx_description
1 polymer ?
#
loop_
_entity_poly.entity_id
_entity_poly.type
_entity_poly.pdbx_seq_one_letter_code
_entity_poly.pdbx_strand_id
1 'polypeptide(L)'
;MMANAVGFGYAVKLTDLRYTGVHDEGYIDPVTGKFVFVPEMHSELVVPNLEGFKLKPYVSFRTDVEIEKRRRTYEAKVKEKGSKALADLYTLEDERWPPPKMDAETLFELSYGEQIRQAFKEGKYGAVEKKKIEES
;
A
#
# COMPACT_ATOMS: atom_id res chain seq x y z
N MET A 1 38.15 -34.43 -47.97
CA MET A 1 38.00 -33.60 -46.76
C MET A 1 37.11 -32.42 -47.08
N MET A 2 35.89 -32.38 -46.53
CA MET A 2 35.12 -31.16 -46.26
C MET A 2 34.05 -31.58 -45.23
N ALA A 3 34.14 -31.08 -44.00
CA ALA A 3 33.21 -31.39 -42.92
C ALA A 3 32.18 -30.26 -42.81
N ASN A 4 30.91 -30.59 -43.05
CA ASN A 4 29.78 -29.66 -42.84
C ASN A 4 29.27 -29.82 -41.40
N ALA A 5 29.44 -28.78 -40.61
CA ALA A 5 28.92 -28.70 -39.25
C ALA A 5 27.40 -28.45 -39.29
N VAL A 6 26.62 -29.48 -38.94
CA VAL A 6 25.18 -29.36 -38.70
C VAL A 6 25.00 -28.85 -37.27
N GLY A 7 24.63 -27.58 -37.14
CA GLY A 7 24.29 -26.98 -35.85
C GLY A 7 23.09 -27.68 -35.23
N PHE A 8 23.34 -28.44 -34.16
CA PHE A 8 22.31 -28.99 -33.29
C PHE A 8 21.62 -27.83 -32.56
N GLY A 9 20.46 -27.41 -33.10
CA GLY A 9 19.53 -26.53 -32.39
C GLY A 9 18.92 -27.32 -31.24
N TYR A 10 19.36 -27.04 -30.01
CA TYR A 10 18.74 -27.60 -28.82
C TYR A 10 17.37 -26.97 -28.63
N ALA A 11 16.32 -27.72 -28.96
CA ALA A 11 14.97 -27.44 -28.50
C ALA A 11 14.92 -27.71 -26.98
N VAL A 12 15.10 -26.67 -26.18
CA VAL A 12 14.82 -26.72 -24.74
C VAL A 12 13.32 -26.99 -24.61
N LYS A 13 12.94 -28.16 -24.07
CA LYS A 13 11.56 -28.42 -23.66
C LYS A 13 11.19 -27.33 -22.65
N LEU A 14 10.35 -26.40 -23.08
CA LEU A 14 9.89 -25.22 -22.33
C LEU A 14 8.96 -25.57 -21.14
N THR A 15 9.01 -26.81 -20.64
CA THR A 15 8.16 -27.30 -19.54
C THR A 15 8.91 -27.32 -18.20
N ASP A 16 10.15 -26.82 -18.14
CA ASP A 16 10.97 -26.82 -16.93
C ASP A 16 11.64 -25.45 -16.64
N LEU A 17 10.90 -24.36 -16.82
CA LEU A 17 11.28 -23.00 -16.43
C LEU A 17 11.21 -22.75 -14.90
N ARG A 18 11.05 -23.80 -14.10
CA ARG A 18 10.98 -23.69 -12.63
C ARG A 18 12.34 -23.61 -11.94
N TYR A 19 13.45 -23.57 -12.69
CA TYR A 19 14.79 -23.44 -12.13
C TYR A 19 15.06 -22.03 -11.54
N THR A 20 14.45 -20.98 -12.12
CA THR A 20 14.71 -19.58 -11.76
C THR A 20 13.55 -18.86 -11.08
N GLY A 21 12.38 -19.51 -10.95
CA GLY A 21 11.19 -18.91 -10.33
C GLY A 21 10.52 -17.82 -11.18
N VAL A 22 10.77 -17.79 -12.49
CA VAL A 22 10.12 -16.86 -13.42
C VAL A 22 8.65 -17.24 -13.56
N HIS A 23 7.76 -16.24 -13.48
CA HIS A 23 6.33 -16.43 -13.71
C HIS A 23 6.02 -16.54 -15.21
N ASP A 24 5.05 -17.38 -15.55
CA ASP A 24 4.65 -17.57 -16.95
C ASP A 24 3.91 -16.33 -17.48
N GLU A 25 4.29 -15.87 -18.68
CA GLU A 25 3.69 -14.72 -19.38
C GLU A 25 2.67 -15.14 -20.46
N GLY A 26 2.31 -16.42 -20.47
CA GLY A 26 1.47 -17.02 -21.49
C GLY A 26 1.37 -18.53 -21.33
N TYR A 27 0.95 -19.21 -22.38
CA TYR A 27 0.79 -20.66 -22.37
C TYR A 27 1.34 -21.30 -23.64
N ILE A 28 1.64 -22.59 -23.58
CA ILE A 28 2.03 -23.38 -24.75
C ILE A 28 0.75 -23.94 -25.35
N ASP A 29 0.46 -23.62 -26.62
CA ASP A 29 -0.68 -24.18 -27.33
C ASP A 29 -0.49 -25.71 -27.51
N PRO A 30 -1.41 -26.55 -27.01
CA PRO A 30 -1.25 -28.00 -27.05
C PRO A 30 -1.27 -28.57 -28.47
N VAL A 31 -1.84 -27.86 -29.45
CA VAL A 31 -1.96 -28.34 -30.84
C VAL A 31 -0.72 -27.99 -31.65
N THR A 32 -0.24 -26.76 -31.54
CA THR A 32 0.90 -26.28 -32.32
C THR A 32 2.23 -26.42 -31.60
N GLY A 33 2.22 -26.65 -30.27
CA GLY A 33 3.40 -26.68 -29.42
C GLY A 33 4.12 -25.33 -29.32
N LYS A 34 3.51 -24.25 -29.82
CA LYS A 34 4.09 -22.91 -29.83
C LYS A 34 3.65 -22.14 -28.59
N PHE A 35 4.56 -21.30 -28.09
CA PHE A 35 4.24 -20.38 -27.00
C PHE A 35 3.35 -19.24 -27.51
N VAL A 36 2.22 -19.05 -26.85
CA VAL A 36 1.27 -17.97 -27.09
C VAL A 36 1.42 -16.96 -25.96
N PHE A 37 1.84 -15.75 -26.31
CA PHE A 37 2.00 -14.63 -25.39
C PHE A 37 0.64 -13.98 -25.08
N VAL A 38 0.38 -13.69 -23.80
CA VAL A 38 -0.86 -13.05 -23.33
C VAL A 38 -0.50 -11.69 -22.72
N PRO A 39 -0.84 -10.56 -23.38
CA PRO A 39 -0.46 -9.22 -22.91
C PRO A 39 -0.90 -8.92 -21.48
N GLU A 40 -2.05 -9.43 -21.04
CA GLU A 40 -2.62 -9.21 -19.70
C GLU A 40 -1.84 -9.93 -18.58
N MET A 41 -1.06 -10.95 -18.93
CA MET A 41 -0.20 -11.67 -17.97
C MET A 41 1.16 -11.01 -17.78
N HIS A 42 1.53 -10.08 -18.66
CA HIS A 42 2.80 -9.38 -18.59
C HIS A 42 2.72 -8.23 -17.59
N SER A 43 3.66 -8.19 -16.63
CA SER A 43 3.71 -7.12 -15.63
C SER A 43 4.18 -5.79 -16.25
N GLU A 44 3.35 -4.76 -16.14
CA GLU A 44 3.70 -3.41 -16.58
C GLU A 44 4.15 -2.52 -15.42
N LEU A 45 5.23 -1.76 -15.63
CA LEU A 45 5.70 -0.79 -14.65
C LEU A 45 4.97 0.54 -14.83
N VAL A 46 4.09 0.86 -13.89
CA VAL A 46 3.40 2.16 -13.85
C VAL A 46 4.32 3.19 -13.18
N VAL A 47 5.06 3.95 -14.01
CA VAL A 47 6.01 4.97 -13.54
C VAL A 47 5.36 6.36 -13.56
N PRO A 48 5.22 7.05 -12.41
CA PRO A 48 4.68 8.40 -12.37
C PRO A 48 5.70 9.44 -12.88
N ASN A 49 5.22 10.60 -13.33
CA ASN A 49 6.10 11.74 -13.62
C ASN A 49 6.67 12.31 -12.32
N LEU A 50 8.01 12.41 -12.23
CA LEU A 50 8.74 12.89 -11.05
C LEU A 50 9.23 14.34 -11.19
N GLU A 51 8.85 15.05 -12.24
CA GLU A 51 9.20 16.46 -12.41
C GLU A 51 8.64 17.31 -11.25
N GLY A 52 9.52 18.03 -10.55
CA GLY A 52 9.16 18.84 -9.38
C GLY A 52 8.94 18.07 -8.07
N PHE A 53 9.25 16.76 -8.01
CA PHE A 53 9.10 15.97 -6.80
C PHE A 53 10.09 16.39 -5.70
N LYS A 54 9.57 16.82 -4.55
CA LYS A 54 10.37 17.42 -3.47
C LYS A 54 11.08 16.41 -2.58
N LEU A 55 10.56 15.18 -2.47
CA LEU A 55 11.10 14.16 -1.57
C LEU A 55 12.37 13.54 -2.16
N LYS A 56 13.36 13.32 -1.30
CA LYS A 56 14.65 12.71 -1.63
C LYS A 56 14.79 11.35 -0.93
N PRO A 57 15.66 10.45 -1.43
CA PRO A 57 15.88 9.13 -0.80
C PRO A 57 16.36 9.20 0.66
N TYR A 58 16.99 10.31 1.04
CA TYR A 58 17.52 10.52 2.38
C TYR A 58 16.99 11.80 2.99
N VAL A 59 16.89 11.79 4.31
CA VAL A 59 16.46 12.92 5.13
C VAL A 59 17.67 13.46 5.90
N SER A 60 17.66 14.75 6.25
CA SER A 60 18.74 15.36 7.03
C SER A 60 18.72 14.93 8.50
N PHE A 61 19.89 14.81 9.12
CA PHE A 61 20.03 14.53 10.57
C PHE A 61 19.39 15.57 11.50
N ARG A 62 19.13 16.79 11.00
CA ARG A 62 18.42 17.82 11.79
C ARG A 62 17.01 17.39 12.20
N THR A 63 16.43 16.45 11.45
CA THR A 63 15.09 15.91 11.71
C THR A 63 15.02 15.16 13.04
N ASP A 64 16.10 14.49 13.46
CA ASP A 64 16.14 13.75 14.72
C ASP A 64 16.00 14.67 15.94
N VAL A 65 16.61 15.87 15.85
CA VAL A 65 16.51 16.90 16.90
C VAL A 65 15.06 17.40 17.02
N GLU A 66 14.39 17.61 15.90
CA GLU A 66 13.01 18.06 15.85
C GLU A 66 12.04 16.95 16.33
N ILE A 67 12.28 15.70 15.93
CA ILE A 67 11.54 14.52 16.39
C ILE A 67 11.64 14.39 17.92
N GLU A 68 12.83 14.52 18.47
CA GLU A 68 13.06 14.41 19.92
C GLU A 68 12.35 15.54 20.68
N LYS A 69 12.36 16.75 20.13
CA LYS A 69 11.62 17.90 20.70
C LYS A 69 10.12 17.61 20.72
N ARG A 70 9.53 17.19 19.58
CA ARG A 70 8.11 16.85 19.47
C ARG A 70 7.72 15.75 20.45
N ARG A 71 8.54 14.71 20.55
CA ARG A 71 8.34 13.61 21.49
C ARG A 71 8.24 14.11 22.93
N ARG A 72 9.18 14.93 23.38
CA ARG A 72 9.18 15.49 24.75
C ARG A 72 7.95 16.36 25.01
N THR A 73 7.56 17.19 24.03
CA THR A 73 6.36 18.04 24.18
C THR A 73 5.09 17.22 24.30
N TYR A 74 4.96 16.15 23.51
CA TYR A 74 3.81 15.26 23.57
C TYR A 74 3.80 14.43 24.86
N GLU A 75 4.93 13.88 25.29
CA GLU A 75 5.06 13.18 26.57
C GLU A 75 4.67 14.08 27.76
N ALA A 76 5.01 15.37 27.73
CA ALA A 76 4.57 16.35 28.73
C ALA A 76 3.04 16.54 28.73
N LYS A 77 2.41 16.66 27.54
CA LYS A 77 0.96 16.74 27.40
C LYS A 77 0.25 15.47 27.91
N VAL A 78 0.81 14.30 27.62
CA VAL A 78 0.27 13.01 28.13
C VAL A 78 0.31 12.97 29.66
N LYS A 79 1.40 13.45 30.27
CA LYS A 79 1.50 13.55 31.74
C LYS A 79 0.50 14.55 32.32
N GLU A 80 0.29 15.69 31.66
CA GLU A 80 -0.68 16.71 32.09
C GLU A 80 -2.12 16.22 31.99
N LYS A 81 -2.50 15.56 30.89
CA LYS A 81 -3.88 15.10 30.64
C LYS A 81 -4.18 13.74 31.25
N GLY A 82 -3.16 12.97 31.62
CA GLY A 82 -3.29 11.67 32.28
C GLY A 82 -3.59 10.47 31.35
N SER A 83 -3.88 10.70 30.07
CA SER A 83 -4.06 9.63 29.09
C SER A 83 -3.59 10.02 27.69
N LYS A 84 -3.24 9.02 26.88
CA LYS A 84 -2.80 9.22 25.50
C LYS A 84 -3.93 9.78 24.63
N ALA A 85 -5.11 9.16 24.69
CA ALA A 85 -6.29 9.57 23.92
C ALA A 85 -6.71 11.02 24.21
N LEU A 86 -6.67 11.46 25.48
CA LEU A 86 -6.98 12.85 25.81
C LEU A 86 -5.92 13.81 25.26
N ALA A 87 -4.64 13.48 25.38
CA ALA A 87 -3.58 14.31 24.83
C ALA A 87 -3.68 14.48 23.30
N ASP A 88 -4.21 13.48 22.61
CA ASP A 88 -4.39 13.48 21.15
C ASP A 88 -5.42 14.48 20.68
N LEU A 89 -6.52 14.61 21.43
CA LEU A 89 -7.56 15.60 21.14
C LEU A 89 -7.05 17.04 21.22
N TYR A 90 -5.99 17.28 22.00
CA TYR A 90 -5.38 18.61 22.21
C TYR A 90 -4.04 18.79 21.48
N THR A 91 -3.64 17.84 20.62
CA THR A 91 -2.38 17.93 19.86
C THR A 91 -2.70 17.90 18.37
N LEU A 92 -2.18 18.87 17.62
CA LEU A 92 -2.25 18.86 16.17
C LEU A 92 -1.50 17.63 15.63
N GLU A 93 -2.03 17.01 14.57
CA GLU A 93 -1.48 15.77 14.00
C GLU A 93 -0.02 15.94 13.58
N ASP A 94 0.34 17.09 12.99
CA ASP A 94 1.69 17.38 12.52
C ASP A 94 2.74 17.49 13.63
N GLU A 95 2.33 17.90 14.83
CA GLU A 95 3.21 18.05 16.00
C GLU A 95 3.36 16.76 16.80
N ARG A 96 2.46 15.80 16.56
CA ARG A 96 2.36 14.60 17.37
C ARG A 96 3.50 13.63 17.04
N TRP A 97 4.34 13.37 18.04
CA TRP A 97 5.34 12.31 17.97
C TRP A 97 5.34 11.45 19.25
N PRO A 98 5.32 10.12 19.16
CA PRO A 98 5.29 9.31 17.93
C PRO A 98 3.92 9.37 17.23
N PRO A 99 3.89 9.14 15.90
CA PRO A 99 2.63 9.06 15.16
C PRO A 99 1.72 7.97 15.77
N PRO A 100 0.39 8.16 15.76
CA PRO A 100 -0.55 7.15 16.21
C PRO A 100 -0.45 5.89 15.35
N LYS A 101 -0.87 4.76 15.92
CA LYS A 101 -1.03 3.53 15.12
C LYS A 101 -2.21 3.73 14.17
N MET A 102 -2.01 3.34 12.91
CA MET A 102 -3.03 3.39 11.88
C MET A 102 -3.95 2.16 12.01
N ASP A 103 -4.78 2.18 13.05
CA ASP A 103 -5.84 1.19 13.26
C ASP A 103 -7.10 1.59 12.46
N ALA A 104 -8.03 0.66 12.26
CA ALA A 104 -9.27 0.93 11.51
C ALA A 104 -10.08 2.09 12.11
N GLU A 105 -10.10 2.19 13.44
CA GLU A 105 -10.72 3.30 14.18
C GLU A 105 -10.03 4.64 13.86
N THR A 106 -8.69 4.69 13.93
CA THR A 106 -7.91 5.88 13.61
C THR A 106 -8.14 6.33 12.16
N LEU A 107 -8.10 5.40 11.20
CA LEU A 107 -8.36 5.68 9.80
C LEU A 107 -9.77 6.24 9.57
N PHE A 108 -10.77 5.62 10.21
CA PHE A 108 -12.15 6.05 10.10
C PHE A 108 -12.35 7.46 10.63
N GLU A 109 -11.81 7.77 11.81
CA GLU A 109 -11.93 9.11 12.40
C GLU A 109 -11.21 10.18 11.56
N LEU A 110 -10.02 9.89 11.02
CA LEU A 110 -9.27 10.83 10.18
C LEU A 110 -9.96 11.13 8.83
N SER A 111 -10.53 10.11 8.19
CA SER A 111 -11.10 10.24 6.84
C SER A 111 -12.58 10.64 6.84
N TYR A 112 -13.37 10.08 7.75
CA TYR A 112 -14.83 10.23 7.76
C TYR A 112 -15.39 10.90 9.02
N GLY A 113 -14.60 10.98 10.10
CA GLY A 113 -15.08 11.45 11.41
C GLY A 113 -15.73 12.84 11.34
N GLU A 114 -15.08 13.80 10.68
CA GLU A 114 -15.64 15.15 10.54
C GLU A 114 -16.92 15.16 9.69
N GLN A 115 -16.90 14.47 8.55
CA GLN A 115 -18.02 14.42 7.60
C GLN A 115 -19.28 13.84 8.28
N ILE A 116 -19.12 12.76 9.04
CA ILE A 116 -20.21 12.10 9.74
C ILE A 116 -20.74 12.99 10.86
N ARG A 117 -19.87 13.65 11.64
CA ARG A 117 -20.30 14.57 12.69
C ARG A 117 -21.08 15.77 12.13
N GLN A 118 -20.65 16.31 10.98
CA GLN A 118 -21.35 17.39 10.29
C GLN A 118 -22.71 16.90 9.78
N ALA A 119 -22.76 15.79 9.04
CA ALA A 119 -24.01 15.24 8.53
C ALA A 119 -24.98 14.81 9.65
N PHE A 120 -24.47 14.38 10.81
CA PHE A 120 -25.28 14.12 12.01
C PHE A 120 -25.88 15.40 12.58
N LYS A 121 -25.09 16.48 12.72
CA LYS A 121 -25.60 17.79 13.15
C LYS A 121 -26.65 18.35 12.19
N GLU A 122 -26.49 18.10 10.89
CA GLU A 122 -27.44 18.47 9.85
C GLU A 122 -28.69 17.57 9.81
N GLY A 123 -28.74 16.51 10.63
CA GLY A 123 -29.89 15.59 10.70
C GLY A 123 -30.03 14.66 9.49
N LYS A 124 -28.97 14.49 8.68
CA LYS A 124 -28.99 13.63 7.48
C LYS A 124 -29.02 12.13 7.79
N TYR A 125 -28.72 11.73 9.02
CA TYR A 125 -28.78 10.35 9.47
C TYR A 125 -30.07 10.09 10.26
N GLY A 126 -30.88 9.16 9.78
CA GLY A 126 -32.11 8.69 10.44
C GLY A 126 -31.95 7.29 11.06
N ALA A 127 -33.02 6.77 11.66
CA ALA A 127 -33.04 5.41 12.20
C ALA A 127 -32.84 4.39 11.07
N VAL A 128 -31.85 3.52 11.22
CA VAL A 128 -31.61 2.42 10.27
C VAL A 128 -32.69 1.36 10.51
N GLU A 129 -33.57 1.18 9.54
CA GLU A 129 -34.52 0.06 9.55
C GLU A 129 -33.74 -1.25 9.49
N LYS A 130 -33.81 -2.05 10.56
CA LYS A 130 -33.21 -3.39 10.58
C LYS A 130 -33.95 -4.25 9.56
N LYS A 131 -33.34 -4.47 8.39
CA LYS A 131 -33.82 -5.50 7.46
C LYS A 131 -33.74 -6.85 8.18
N LYS A 132 -34.89 -7.51 8.34
CA LYS A 132 -34.95 -8.89 8.81
C LYS A 132 -34.14 -9.72 7.82
N ILE A 133 -33.05 -10.30 8.29
CA ILE A 133 -32.29 -11.29 7.53
C ILE A 133 -33.17 -12.54 7.55
N GLU A 134 -33.89 -12.80 6.47
CA GLU A 134 -34.53 -14.09 6.26
C GLU A 134 -33.42 -15.08 5.91
N GLU A 135 -33.12 -15.96 6.86
CA GLU A 135 -32.23 -17.11 6.66
C GLU A 135 -32.89 -18.04 5.62
N SER A 136 -32.20 -18.27 4.50
CA SER A 136 -32.55 -19.24 3.46
C SER A 136 -31.56 -20.39 3.43
#